data_AF-A0A2Z6D116-F1
#
_entry.id   AF-A0A2Z6D116-F1
#
_cell.length_a   1.000
_cell.length_b   1.000
_cell.length_c   1.000
_cell.angle_alpha   90.00
_cell.angle_beta   90.00
_cell.angle_gamma   90.00
#
_symmetry.space_group_name_H-M   'P 1'
#
loop_
_entity.id
_entity.type
_entity.pdbx_description
1 polymer ?
#
loop_
_entity_poly.entity_id
_entity_poly.type
_entity_poly.pdbx_seq_one_letter_code
_entity_poly.pdbx_strand_id
1 'polypeptide(L)' 'MSATLMKMPKFRNAQWVSFVGGEGIVRSYTPEYGRWIYLIEMALGLEPDFGRVGAETMILLTEADLRMT' A
#
# COMPACT_ATOMS: atom_id res chain seq x y z
N MET A 1 27.28 0.20 -15.88
CA MET A 1 26.01 0.35 -15.13
C MET A 1 25.47 -1.05 -14.87
N SER A 2 25.53 -1.53 -13.63
CA SER A 2 24.89 -2.81 -13.29
C SER A 2 23.39 -2.61 -13.34
N ALA A 3 22.74 -3.23 -14.31
CA ALA A 3 21.30 -3.36 -14.31
C ALA A 3 20.93 -4.27 -13.14
N THR A 4 20.53 -3.68 -12.01
CA THR A 4 19.96 -4.45 -10.90
C THR A 4 18.69 -5.09 -11.45
N LEU A 5 18.66 -6.41 -11.57
CA LEU A 5 17.50 -7.17 -12.03
C LEU A 5 16.40 -7.03 -10.96
N MET A 6 15.64 -5.93 -11.03
CA MET A 6 14.54 -5.69 -10.10
C MET A 6 13.47 -6.73 -10.40
N LYS A 7 13.09 -7.52 -9.38
CA LYS A 7 11.96 -8.42 -9.47
C LYS A 7 10.72 -7.61 -9.81
N MET A 8 9.82 -8.15 -10.62
CA MET A 8 8.54 -7.47 -10.89
C MET A 8 7.77 -7.25 -9.58
N PRO A 9 7.02 -6.14 -9.47
CA PRO A 9 6.18 -5.88 -8.30
C PRO A 9 5.10 -6.97 -8.20
N LYS A 10 4.85 -7.45 -6.98
CA LYS A 10 3.85 -8.47 -6.70
C LYS A 10 2.42 -7.95 -6.85
N PHE A 11 2.17 -6.69 -6.52
CA PHE A 11 0.84 -6.08 -6.57
C PHE A 11 0.77 -5.01 -7.66
N ARG A 12 -0.41 -4.83 -8.27
CA ARG A 12 -0.62 -3.87 -9.36
C ARG A 12 -1.52 -2.73 -8.91
N ASN A 13 -1.55 -1.66 -9.72
CA ASN A 13 -2.47 -0.55 -9.51
C ASN A 13 -3.93 -1.04 -9.47
N ALA A 14 -4.75 -0.38 -8.66
CA ALA A 14 -6.16 -0.71 -8.43
C ALA A 14 -6.42 -2.11 -7.83
N GLN A 15 -5.38 -2.81 -7.37
CA GLN A 15 -5.53 -4.09 -6.68
C GLN A 15 -5.89 -3.87 -5.21
N TRP A 16 -6.87 -4.63 -4.73
CA TRP A 16 -7.17 -4.70 -3.29
C TRP A 16 -6.16 -5.59 -2.58
N VAL A 17 -5.69 -5.10 -1.44
CA VAL A 17 -4.70 -5.76 -0.57
C VAL A 17 -5.11 -5.64 0.88
N SER A 18 -4.74 -6.63 1.67
CA SER A 18 -4.85 -6.63 3.12
C SER A 18 -3.48 -6.47 3.77
N PHE A 19 -3.44 -5.83 4.94
CA PHE A 19 -2.24 -5.59 5.72
C PHE A 19 -2.60 -5.51 7.21
N VAL A 20 -1.59 -5.44 8.07
CA VAL A 20 -1.83 -5.28 9.51
C VAL A 20 -2.47 -3.91 9.76
N GLY A 21 -3.74 -3.90 10.17
CA GLY A 21 -4.50 -2.68 10.45
C GLY A 21 -5.67 -2.43 9.49
N GLY A 22 -5.81 -3.20 8.40
CA GLY A 22 -6.98 -3.09 7.53
C GLY A 22 -6.75 -3.56 6.10
N GLU A 23 -7.57 -3.04 5.20
CA GLU A 23 -7.55 -3.33 3.77
C GLU A 23 -7.58 -2.02 2.98
N GLY A 24 -7.05 -2.06 1.76
CA GLY A 24 -7.03 -0.89 0.89
C GLY A 24 -6.68 -1.24 -0.55
N ILE A 25 -6.65 -0.21 -1.40
CA ILE A 25 -6.37 -0.30 -2.82
C ILE A 25 -5.00 0.27 -3.16
N VAL A 26 -4.21 -0.45 -3.95
CA VAL A 26 -2.91 0.02 -4.42
C VAL A 26 -3.10 1.19 -5.39
N ARG A 27 -2.61 2.38 -5.02
CA ARG A 27 -2.66 3.60 -5.85
C ARG A 27 -1.40 3.83 -6.67
N SER A 28 -0.25 3.40 -6.18
CA SER A 28 1.01 3.42 -6.93
C SER A 28 2.06 2.53 -6.25
N TYR A 29 3.14 2.24 -6.95
CA TYR A 29 4.29 1.54 -6.40
C TYR A 29 5.59 2.04 -7.04
N THR A 30 6.66 2.06 -6.25
CA THR A 30 7.98 2.51 -6.70
C THR A 30 9.06 1.57 -6.16
N PRO A 31 10.13 1.30 -6.93
CA PRO A 31 11.24 0.54 -6.41
C PRO A 31 12.13 1.42 -5.53
N GLU A 32 12.43 0.97 -4.31
CA GLU A 32 13.38 1.61 -3.39
C GLU A 32 14.33 0.57 -2.79
N TYR A 33 15.64 0.77 -2.95
CA TYR A 33 16.70 -0.09 -2.38
C TYR A 33 16.50 -1.60 -2.62
N GLY A 34 16.00 -1.99 -3.80
CA GLY A 34 15.76 -3.39 -4.14
C GLY A 34 14.47 -3.98 -3.55
N ARG A 35 13.60 -3.15 -2.99
CA ARG A 35 12.26 -3.49 -2.51
C ARG A 35 11.21 -2.68 -3.27
N TRP A 36 9.97 -3.14 -3.23
CA TRP A 36 8.83 -2.38 -3.71
C TRP A 36 8.13 -1.71 -2.53
N ILE A 37 7.91 -0.41 -2.66
CA ILE A 37 7.09 0.39 -1.77
C ILE A 37 5.77 0.68 -2.49
N TYR A 38 4.67 0.51 -1.77
CA TYR A 38 3.32 0.65 -2.28
C TYR A 38 2.59 1.75 -1.53
N LEU A 39 1.96 2.64 -2.28
CA LEU A 39 1.00 3.62 -1.74
C LEU A 39 -0.37 2.97 -1.75
N ILE A 40 -0.95 2.77 -0.56
CA ILE A 40 -2.25 2.15 -0.38
C ILE A 40 -3.24 3.21 0.06
N GLU A 41 -4.36 3.31 -0.63
CA GLU A 41 -5.52 4.06 -0.17
C GLU A 41 -6.46 3.13 0.59
N MET A 42 -6.69 3.42 1.86
CA MET A 42 -7.61 2.67 2.71
C MET A 42 -9.06 2.94 2.34
N ALA A 43 -9.92 1.95 2.60
CA ALA A 43 -11.36 2.19 2.54
C ALA A 43 -11.74 3.32 3.51
N LEU A 44 -12.49 4.31 3.03
CA LEU A 44 -13.13 5.27 3.92
C LEU A 44 -14.21 4.54 4.72
N GLY A 45 -13.87 4.09 5.92
CA GLY A 45 -14.87 3.60 6.87
C GLY A 45 -15.86 4.71 7.22
N LEU A 46 -17.01 4.34 7.79
CA LEU A 46 -17.94 5.30 8.40
C LEU A 46 -17.15 6.26 9.29
N GLU A 47 -17.27 7.56 9.04
CA GLU A 47 -16.67 8.56 9.90
C GLU A 47 -17.22 8.37 11.32
N PRO A 48 -16.37 8.16 12.33
CA PRO A 48 -16.87 8.02 13.70
C PRO A 48 -17.44 9.38 14.15
N ASP A 49 -18.52 9.35 14.94
CA ASP A 49 -19.19 10.55 15.47
C ASP A 49 -18.20 11.56 16.09
N PHE A 50 -17.15 11.08 16.76
CA PHE A 50 -16.04 11.88 17.30
C PHE A 50 -14.74 11.07 17.34
N GLY A 51 -13.59 11.76 17.40
CA GLY A 51 -12.30 11.18 17.80
C GLY A 51 -11.36 10.76 16.67
N ARG A 52 -11.72 10.96 15.40
CA ARG A 52 -10.79 10.77 14.28
C ARG A 52 -9.93 12.02 14.10
N VAL A 53 -8.65 11.94 14.45
CA VAL A 53 -7.68 12.99 14.16
C VAL A 53 -7.03 12.67 12.81
N GLY A 54 -7.55 13.26 11.74
CA GLY A 54 -6.96 13.20 10.39
C GLY A 54 -7.80 12.48 9.33
N ALA A 55 -7.69 12.97 8.08
CA ALA A 55 -8.26 12.37 6.88
C ALA A 55 -7.27 11.42 6.18
N GLU A 56 -6.24 10.96 6.90
CA GLU A 56 -5.17 10.12 6.35
C GLU A 56 -5.76 8.82 5.84
N THR A 57 -6.00 8.78 4.53
CA THR A 57 -6.50 7.63 3.78
C THR A 57 -5.36 6.91 3.07
N MET A 58 -4.16 7.48 3.03
CA MET A 58 -3.02 6.93 2.30
C MET A 58 -1.93 6.48 3.25
N ILE A 59 -1.42 5.26 3.02
CA ILE A 59 -0.28 4.72 3.74
C ILE A 59 0.77 4.17 2.77
N LEU A 60 2.03 4.21 3.20
CA LEU A 60 3.15 3.62 2.48
C LEU A 60 3.55 2.32 3.18
N LEU A 61 3.52 1.22 2.44
CA LEU A 61 3.85 -0.11 2.94
C LEU A 61 4.87 -0.80 2.04
N THR A 62 5.67 -1.68 2.61
CA THR A 62 6.56 -2.53 1.82
C THR A 62 5.80 -3.73 1.26
N GLU A 63 6.34 -4.36 0.22
CA GLU A 63 5.77 -5.60 -0.33
C GLU A 63 5.54 -6.71 0.70
N ALA A 64 6.36 -6.75 1.76
CA ALA A 64 6.28 -7.76 2.82
C ALA A 64 5.09 -7.54 3.77
N ASP A 65 4.58 -6.31 3.86
CA ASP A 65 3.46 -5.94 4.73
C ASP A 65 2.10 -6.23 4.09
N LEU A 66 2.09 -6.53 2.77
CA LEU A 66 0.89 -6.71 1.97
C LEU A 66 0.58 -8.18 1.70
N ARG A 67 -0.72 -8.50 1.68
CA ARG A 67 -1.28 -9.79 1.29
C ARG A 67 -2.39 -9.57 0.27
N MET A 68 -2.59 -10.57 -0.59
CA MET A 68 -3.75 -10.60 -1.47
C MET A 68 -4.99 -10.89 -0.61
N THR A 69 -6.03 -10.07 -0.74
CA THR A 69 -7.36 -10.36 -0.15
C THR A 69 -8.01 -11.52 -0.88
#